data_AF-X1EQK1-F1
#
_entry.id   AF-X1EQK1-F1
#
_cell.length_a   1.000
_cell.length_b   1.000
_cell.length_c   1.000
_cell.angle_alpha   90.00
_cell.angle_beta   90.00
_cell.angle_gamma   90.00
#
_symmetry.space_group_name_H-M   'P 1'
#
loop_
_entity.id
_entity.type
_entity.pdbx_description
1 polymer ?
#
loop_
_entity_poly.entity_id
_entity_poly.type
_entity_poly.pdbx_seq_one_letter_code
_entity_poly.pdbx_strand_id
1 'polypeptide(L)' 'NPLWFCGFDPGEIHEYLSKYSLSLIEDVGHEEFLERYIKPKGRDLTLMEIERIVLAEVK' A
#
# COMPACT_ATOMS: atom_id res chain seq x y z
N ASN A 1 -15.25 13.73 -17.46
CA ASN A 1 -15.51 12.47 -16.73
C ASN A 1 -14.59 11.39 -17.25
N PRO A 2 -13.47 11.10 -16.59
CA PRO A 2 -12.73 9.89 -16.92
C PRO A 2 -13.66 8.69 -16.71
N LEU A 3 -13.69 7.78 -17.69
CA LEU A 3 -14.55 6.60 -17.68
C LEU A 3 -14.11 5.56 -16.63
N TRP A 4 -12.85 5.66 -16.17
CA TRP A 4 -12.22 4.80 -15.19
C TRP A 4 -11.32 5.64 -14.28
N PHE A 5 -11.64 5.65 -12.99
CA PHE A 5 -10.75 6.10 -11.93
C PHE A 5 -10.51 4.87 -11.05
N CYS A 6 -9.33 4.26 -11.19
CA CYS A 6 -8.93 3.11 -10.38
C CYS A 6 -7.79 3.55 -9.45
N GLY A 7 -8.00 3.39 -8.15
CA GLY A 7 -7.08 3.84 -7.13
C GLY A 7 -7.81 4.06 -5.81
N PHE A 8 -7.06 4.06 -4.73
CA PHE A 8 -7.54 4.45 -3.41
C PHE A 8 -6.84 5.74 -3.00
N ASP A 9 -7.58 6.65 -2.35
CA ASP A 9 -6.93 7.65 -1.51
C ASP A 9 -6.27 6.90 -0.34
N PRO A 10 -4.96 7.07 -0.09
CA PRO A 10 -4.30 6.47 1.07
C PRO A 10 -5.02 6.76 2.40
N GLY A 11 -5.62 7.95 2.52
CA GLY A 11 -6.41 8.34 3.69
C GLY A 11 -7.67 7.49 3.93
N GLU A 12 -8.17 6.79 2.91
CA GLU A 12 -9.38 5.97 2.98
C GLU A 12 -9.09 4.49 3.29
N ILE A 13 -7.84 4.03 3.19
CA ILE A 13 -7.46 2.61 3.33
C ILE A 13 -7.87 2.05 4.69
N HIS A 14 -7.62 2.77 5.78
CA HIS A 14 -7.99 2.32 7.12
C HIS A 14 -9.50 2.05 7.23
N GLU A 15 -10.33 3.00 6.78
CA GLU A 15 -11.78 2.85 6.83
C GLU A 15 -12.26 1.72 5.91
N TYR A 16 -11.68 1.62 4.71
CA TYR A 16 -12.00 0.57 3.76
C TYR A 16 -11.74 -0.83 4.34
N LEU A 17 -10.57 -1.06 4.94
CA LEU A 17 -10.20 -2.34 5.55
C LEU A 17 -11.10 -2.72 6.73
N SER A 18 -11.50 -1.74 7.54
CA SER A 18 -12.35 -1.99 8.71
C SER A 18 -13.70 -2.63 8.37
N LYS A 19 -14.19 -2.45 7.14
CA LYS A 19 -15.44 -3.05 6.62
C LYS A 19 -15.34 -4.57 6.46
N TYR A 20 -14.13 -5.13 6.47
CA TYR A 20 -13.84 -6.54 6.25
C TYR A 20 -13.21 -7.22 7.46
N SER A 21 -13.36 -6.66 8.66
CA SER A 21 -12.67 -7.15 9.88
C SER A 21 -11.15 -7.16 9.72
N LEU A 22 -10.60 -6.24 8.91
CA LEU A 22 -9.16 -6.05 8.79
C LEU A 22 -8.74 -4.79 9.55
N SER A 23 -7.66 -4.91 10.32
CA SER A 23 -7.01 -3.78 11.00
C SER A 23 -5.73 -3.42 10.26
N LEU A 24 -5.59 -2.15 9.88
CA LEU A 24 -4.39 -1.64 9.22
C LEU A 24 -3.21 -1.65 10.19
N ILE A 25 -2.10 -2.28 9.80
CA ILE A 25 -0.83 -2.27 10.52
C ILE A 25 0.13 -1.26 9.91
N GLU A 26 0.22 -1.24 8.57
CA GLU A 26 1.17 -0.39 7.85
C GLU A 26 0.64 -0.04 6.45
N ASP A 27 0.92 1.19 6.01
CA ASP A 27 0.64 1.70 4.66
C ASP A 27 1.84 2.54 4.20
N VAL A 28 2.65 1.99 3.28
CA VAL A 28 3.90 2.61 2.81
C VAL A 28 3.86 2.90 1.32
N GLY A 29 4.48 4.01 0.93
CA GLY A 29 4.70 4.37 -0.47
C GLY A 29 5.85 3.59 -1.09
N HIS A 30 5.97 3.67 -2.42
CA HIS A 30 7.00 2.99 -3.20
C HIS A 30 8.43 3.24 -2.70
N GLU A 31 8.83 4.50 -2.44
CA GLU A 31 10.19 4.85 -2.02
C GLU A 31 10.54 4.19 -0.68
N GLU A 32 9.67 4.37 0.31
CA GLU A 32 9.83 3.79 1.63
C GLU A 32 9.88 2.24 1.58
N PHE A 33 9.04 1.62 0.75
CA PHE A 33 9.03 0.18 0.58
C PHE A 33 10.35 -0.34 -0.03
N LEU A 34 10.87 0.35 -1.04
CA LEU A 34 12.15 0.00 -1.66
C LEU A 34 13.29 0.09 -0.65
N GLU A 35 13.38 1.18 0.11
CA GLU A 35 14.43 1.40 1.11
C GLU A 35 14.36 0.40 2.26
N ARG A 36 13.18 0.16 2.83
CA ARG A 36 13.03 -0.64 4.05
C ARG A 36 13.03 -2.15 3.79
N TYR A 37 12.50 -2.59 2.65
CA TYR A 37 12.20 -4.01 2.42
C TYR A 37 12.95 -4.64 1.26
N ILE A 38 13.16 -3.90 0.16
CA ILE A 38 13.75 -4.46 -1.06
C ILE A 38 15.27 -4.38 -1.05
N LYS A 39 15.83 -3.16 -0.90
CA LYS A 39 17.29 -2.93 -0.92
C LYS A 39 18.04 -3.77 0.13
N PRO A 40 17.60 -3.89 1.39
CA PRO A 40 18.33 -4.67 2.40
C PRO A 40 18.39 -6.17 2.10
N LYS A 41 17.54 -6.68 1.19
CA LYS A 41 17.53 -8.07 0.74
C LYS A 41 18.33 -8.28 -0.54
N GLY A 42 19.01 -7.25 -1.05
CA GLY A 42 19.75 -7.31 -2.32
C GLY A 42 18.86 -7.62 -3.51
N ARG A 43 17.56 -7.28 -3.43
CA ARG A 43 16.60 -7.49 -4.50
C ARG A 43 16.55 -6.26 -5.39
N ASP A 44 16.31 -6.51 -6.67
CA ASP A 44 16.06 -5.49 -7.67
C ASP A 44 14.59 -5.60 -8.10
N LEU A 45 13.76 -4.69 -7.58
CA LEU A 45 12.34 -4.59 -7.88
C LEU A 45 12.04 -3.14 -8.25
N THR A 46 11.42 -2.94 -9.40
CA THR A 46 10.94 -1.62 -9.83
C THR A 46 9.49 -1.45 -9.37
N LEU A 47 9.20 -0.34 -8.72
CA LEU A 47 7.84 0.09 -8.38
C LEU A 47 7.55 1.42 -9.07
N MET A 48 6.28 1.63 -9.43
CA MET A 48 5.79 2.92 -9.92
C MET A 48 5.49 3.85 -8.75
N GLU A 49 5.56 5.16 -8.97
CA GLU A 49 5.32 6.16 -7.92
C GLU A 49 3.93 6.03 -7.25
N ILE A 50 2.94 5.57 -8.02
CA ILE A 50 1.55 5.38 -7.57
C ILE A 50 1.36 4.10 -6.74
N GLU A 51 2.32 3.18 -6.74
CA GLU A 51 2.19 1.92 -5.98
C GLU A 51 2.37 2.16 -4.48
N ARG A 52 1.49 1.54 -3.70
CA ARG A 52 1.51 1.52 -2.24
C ARG A 52 1.29 0.11 -1.73
N ILE A 53 1.95 -0.22 -0.63
CA ILE A 53 1.90 -1.55 -0.02
C ILE A 53 1.26 -1.41 1.36
N VAL A 54 0.24 -2.22 1.61
CA VAL A 54 -0.53 -2.22 2.85
C VAL A 54 -0.38 -3.58 3.53
N LEU A 55 -0.05 -3.56 4.83
CA LEU A 55 -0.10 -4.72 5.71
C LEU A 55 -1.28 -4.57 6.66
N ALA A 56 -2.09 -5.62 6.78
CA ALA A 56 -3.23 -5.66 7.67
C ALA A 56 -3.37 -7.04 8.33
N GLU A 57 -4.05 -7.09 9.47
CA GLU A 57 -4.38 -8.32 10.19
C GLU A 57 -5.89 -8.54 10.28
N VAL A 58 -6.31 -9.80 10.40
CA VAL A 58 -7.70 -10.15 10.68
C VAL A 58 -7.97 -9.89 12.16
N LYS A 59 -9.07 -9.20 12.42
CA LYS A 59 -9.56 -8.84 13.74
C LYS A 59 -10.51 -9.88 14.31
#